data_AF-A0A533SHF2-F1
#
_entry.id   AF-A0A533SHF2-F1
#
_cell.length_a   1.000
_cell.length_b   1.000
_cell.length_c   1.000
_cell.angle_alpha   90.00
_cell.angle_beta   90.00
_cell.angle_gamma   90.00
#
_symmetry.space_group_name_H-M   'P 1'
#
loop_
_entity.id
_entity.type
_entity.pdbx_description
1 polymer ?
#
loop_
_entity_poly.entity_id
_entity_poly.type
_entity_poly.pdbx_seq_one_letter_code
_entity_poly.pdbx_strand_id
1 'polypeptide(L)' 'MKFKRSSGIILHPTSLPGPDGIGDLGPEAYRWVDFLAGAECGLWQVLP' A
#
# COMPACT_ATOMS: atom_id res chain seq x y z
N MET A 1 11.50 16.94 0.31
CA MET A 1 11.59 15.99 1.44
C MET A 1 12.89 15.22 1.34
N LYS A 2 13.60 15.00 2.45
CA LYS A 2 14.78 14.13 2.49
C LYS A 2 14.37 12.86 3.22
N PHE A 3 14.13 11.78 2.48
CA PHE A 3 13.86 10.49 3.09
C PHE A 3 15.18 9.86 3.55
N LYS A 4 15.15 9.17 4.70
CA LYS A 4 16.20 8.17 4.98
C LYS A 4 16.14 7.10 3.88
N ARG A 5 17.26 6.40 3.61
CA ARG A 5 17.27 5.29 2.65
C ARG A 5 16.14 4.32 2.99
N SER A 6 15.25 4.08 2.03
CA SER A 6 14.03 3.29 2.19
C SER A 6 13.70 2.59 0.87
N SER A 7 12.99 1.47 0.98
CA SER A 7 12.32 0.77 -0.12
C SER A 7 10.82 1.04 -0.05
N GLY A 8 10.12 0.75 -1.16
CA GLY A 8 8.68 0.89 -1.23
C GLY A 8 8.09 0.23 -2.46
N ILE A 9 6.77 0.19 -2.50
CA ILE A 9 6.00 -0.41 -3.60
C ILE A 9 5.04 0.65 -4.16
N ILE A 10 4.90 0.65 -5.49
CA ILE A 10 3.82 1.34 -6.18
C ILE A 10 2.65 0.38 -6.38
N LEU A 11 1.50 0.71 -5.79
CA LEU A 11 0.27 -0.06 -5.92
C LEU A 11 -0.92 0.89 -5.76
N HIS A 12 -1.82 0.92 -6.73
CA HIS A 12 -3.02 1.75 -6.61
C HIS A 12 -4.06 1.07 -5.70
N PRO A 13 -4.81 1.81 -4.84
CA PRO A 13 -5.82 1.21 -3.96
C PRO A 13 -6.86 0.38 -4.70
N THR A 14 -7.21 0.75 -5.93
CA THR A 14 -8.18 -0.03 -6.74
C THR A 14 -7.68 -1.42 -7.13
N SER A 15 -6.37 -1.67 -7.03
CA SER A 15 -5.74 -2.98 -7.26
C SER A 15 -5.71 -3.85 -6.01
N LEU A 16 -6.13 -3.34 -4.85
CA LEU A 16 -6.30 -4.16 -3.66
C LEU A 16 -7.40 -5.20 -3.87
N PRO A 17 -7.31 -6.38 -3.25
CA PRO A 17 -8.41 -7.32 -3.24
C PRO A 17 -9.62 -6.70 -2.53
N GLY A 18 -10.83 -7.04 -2.96
CA GLY A 18 -12.07 -6.53 -2.36
C GLY A 18 -13.29 -7.31 -2.88
N PRO A 19 -14.37 -7.39 -2.09
CA PRO A 19 -15.56 -8.16 -2.47
C PRO A 19 -16.37 -7.52 -3.61
N ASP A 20 -16.25 -6.20 -3.80
CA ASP A 20 -17.13 -5.42 -4.67
C ASP A 20 -16.55 -5.16 -6.07
N GLY A 21 -15.58 -5.99 -6.50
CA GLY A 21 -14.98 -5.93 -7.84
C GLY A 21 -13.92 -4.85 -8.03
N ILE A 22 -13.66 -4.04 -7.01
CA ILE A 22 -12.58 -3.04 -6.97
C ILE A 22 -12.01 -2.96 -5.55
N GLY A 23 -10.71 -2.67 -5.43
CA GLY A 23 -10.11 -2.36 -4.14
C GLY A 23 -10.53 -0.98 -3.63
N ASP A 24 -10.56 -0.83 -2.31
CA ASP A 24 -10.98 0.39 -1.63
C ASP A 24 -10.04 0.74 -0.46
N LEU A 25 -10.43 1.73 0.34
CA LEU A 25 -9.73 2.14 1.56
C LEU A 25 -10.30 1.46 2.81
N GLY A 26 -10.68 0.18 2.68
CA GLY A 26 -11.22 -0.67 3.75
C GLY A 26 -10.16 -1.56 4.42
N PRO A 27 -10.56 -2.72 4.99
CA PRO A 27 -9.67 -3.60 5.76
C PRO A 27 -8.43 -4.09 4.99
N GLU A 28 -8.54 -4.28 3.67
CA GLU A 28 -7.40 -4.73 2.85
C GLU A 28 -6.32 -3.66 2.71
N ALA A 29 -6.66 -2.36 2.80
CA ALA A 29 -5.67 -1.29 2.83
C ALA A 29 -4.83 -1.32 4.12
N TYR A 30 -5.44 -1.65 5.26
CA TYR A 30 -4.70 -1.85 6.52
C TYR A 30 -3.79 -3.07 6.45
N ARG A 31 -4.31 -4.20 5.96
CA ARG A 31 -3.49 -5.41 5.74
C ARG A 31 -2.32 -5.15 4.80
N TRP A 32 -2.51 -4.33 3.77
CA TRP A 32 -1.45 -3.91 2.87
C TRP A 32 -0.36 -3.09 3.58
N VAL A 33 -0.75 -2.14 4.43
CA VAL A 33 0.22 -1.36 5.22
C VAL A 33 0.95 -2.24 6.24
N ASP A 34 0.25 -3.17 6.90
CA ASP A 34 0.86 -4.14 7.81
C ASP A 34 1.87 -5.05 7.08
N PHE A 35 1.53 -5.46 5.85
CA PHE A 35 2.44 -6.20 4.99
C PHE A 35 3.69 -5.38 4.63
N LEU A 36 3.53 -4.12 4.24
CA LEU A 36 4.67 -3.24 3.94
C LEU A 36 5.57 -3.05 5.17
N ALA A 37 4.97 -2.84 6.34
CA ALA A 37 5.69 -2.73 7.60
C ALA A 37 6.47 -4.03 7.94
N GLY A 38 5.82 -5.19 7.78
CA GLY A 38 6.46 -6.50 7.99
C GLY A 38 7.55 -6.82 6.98
N ALA A 39 7.50 -6.24 5.77
CA ALA A 39 8.52 -6.36 4.73
C ALA A 39 9.62 -5.27 4.82
N GLU A 40 9.61 -4.44 5.86
CA GLU A 40 10.52 -3.30 6.04
C GLU A 40 10.48 -2.27 4.89
N CYS A 41 9.38 -2.24 4.13
CA CYS A 41 9.11 -1.23 3.10
C CYS A 41 8.49 0.02 3.73
N GLY A 42 9.21 1.14 3.66
CA GLY A 42 8.82 2.39 4.33
C GLY A 42 7.98 3.34 3.46
N LEU A 43 7.73 3.01 2.20
CA LEU A 43 7.01 3.87 1.26
C LEU A 43 5.93 3.08 0.51
N TRP A 44 4.74 3.67 0.42
CA TRP A 44 3.67 3.26 -0.48
C TRP A 44 3.37 4.41 -1.43
N GLN A 45 3.55 4.19 -2.74
CA GLN A 45 3.20 5.16 -3.77
C GLN A 45 1.89 4.74 -4.45
N VAL A 46 1.00 5.71 -4.64
CA VAL A 46 -0.28 5.54 -5.35
C VAL A 46 -0.31 6.43 -6.60
N LEU A 47 -1.20 6.09 -7.52
CA LEU A 47 -1.58 6.92 -8.66
C LEU A 47 -2.62 7.98 -8.24
N PRO A 48 -2.85 9.02 -9.07
CA PRO A 48 -3.96 9.95 -8.88
C PRO A 48 -5.34 9.28 -8.92
#